data_AF-A2Y1U8-F1
#
_entry.id   AF-A2Y1U8-F1
#
_cell.length_a   1.000
_cell.length_b   1.000
_cell.length_c   1.000
_cell.angle_alpha   90.00
_cell.angle_beta   90.00
_cell.angle_gamma   90.00
#
_symmetry.space_group_name_H-M   'P 1'
#
loop_
_entity.id
_entity.type
_entity.pdbx_description
1 polymer ?
#
loop_
_entity_poly.entity_id
_entity_poly.type
_entity_poly.pdbx_seq_one_letter_code
_entity_poly.pdbx_strand_id
1 'polypeptide(L)'
;MLYAAFFVDEDDVGTYTIKSIDDPRTLNKTIYIRPQDNCLTHNELIAMWEKLSGKSLTKFHIPAEEFLAPMKDMQFAFQVGITHFYHIFYEGCLTNFDIGDNGAEATILYPEVQYTRIDEFLKRYL
;
A
#
# COMPACT_ATOMS: atom_id res chain seq x y z
N MET A 1 -7.26 5.59 11.22
CA MET A 1 -5.89 5.63 10.67
C MET A 1 -5.85 6.68 9.58
N LEU A 2 -4.97 7.68 9.72
CA LEU A 2 -5.00 8.92 8.93
C LEU A 2 -4.14 8.85 7.66
N TYR A 3 -3.14 7.98 7.63
CA TYR A 3 -2.21 7.90 6.50
C TYR A 3 -2.73 6.97 5.42
N ALA A 4 -2.46 7.36 4.17
CA ALA A 4 -2.73 6.56 2.99
C ALA A 4 -1.57 5.59 2.71
N ALA A 5 -1.91 4.50 2.04
CA ALA A 5 -0.96 3.53 1.51
C ALA A 5 -1.23 3.35 0.01
N PHE A 6 -0.18 3.02 -0.75
CA PHE A 6 -0.32 2.59 -2.14
C PHE A 6 -0.51 1.08 -2.15
N PHE A 7 -1.61 0.63 -2.73
CA PHE A 7 -1.90 -0.79 -2.91
C PHE A 7 -1.67 -1.18 -4.37
N VAL A 8 -0.97 -2.29 -4.57
CA VAL A 8 -0.57 -2.76 -5.91
C VAL A 8 -0.82 -4.27 -5.98
N ASP A 9 -1.44 -4.72 -7.06
CA ASP A 9 -1.60 -6.15 -7.35
C ASP A 9 -0.23 -6.78 -7.65
N GLU A 10 -0.05 -8.03 -7.24
CA GLU A 10 1.22 -8.73 -7.35
C GLU A 10 1.69 -8.90 -8.81
N ASP A 11 0.76 -9.08 -9.76
CA ASP A 11 1.10 -9.21 -11.19
C ASP A 11 1.54 -7.86 -11.79
N ASP A 12 0.98 -6.75 -11.30
CA ASP A 12 1.42 -5.40 -11.68
C ASP A 12 2.81 -5.10 -11.13
N VAL A 13 3.12 -5.51 -9.90
CA VAL A 13 4.48 -5.44 -9.34
C VAL A 13 5.45 -6.19 -10.24
N GLY A 14 5.10 -7.40 -10.68
CA GLY A 14 5.90 -8.18 -11.62
C GLY A 14 6.10 -7.45 -12.96
N THR A 15 5.02 -6.88 -13.51
CA THR A 15 5.04 -6.15 -14.78
C THR A 15 5.96 -4.94 -14.74
N TYR A 16 5.82 -4.08 -13.73
CA TYR A 16 6.68 -2.90 -13.55
C TYR A 16 8.14 -3.30 -13.30
N THR A 17 8.36 -4.39 -12.55
CA THR A 17 9.70 -4.92 -12.31
C THR A 17 10.37 -5.31 -13.63
N ILE A 18 9.72 -6.12 -14.46
CA ILE A 18 10.27 -6.57 -15.75
C ILE A 18 10.51 -5.40 -16.70
N LYS A 19 9.59 -4.43 -16.76
CA LYS A 19 9.79 -3.22 -17.59
C LYS A 19 11.00 -2.40 -17.17
N SER A 20 11.38 -2.46 -15.89
CA SER A 20 12.46 -1.66 -15.34
C SER A 20 13.87 -2.22 -15.54
N ILE A 21 14.02 -3.48 -15.97
CA ILE A 21 15.33 -4.16 -15.94
C ILE A 21 16.34 -3.59 -16.93
N ASP A 22 15.91 -3.25 -18.14
CA ASP A 22 16.76 -2.80 -19.25
C ASP A 22 16.54 -1.31 -19.59
N ASP A 23 15.74 -0.60 -18.80
CA ASP A 23 15.47 0.82 -19.01
C ASP A 23 16.64 1.67 -18.45
N PRO A 24 17.38 2.42 -19.27
CA PRO A 24 18.48 3.25 -18.76
C PRO A 24 18.02 4.32 -17.76
N ARG A 25 16.72 4.67 -17.73
CA ARG A 25 16.15 5.62 -16.77
C ARG A 25 16.10 5.07 -15.35
N THR A 26 16.18 3.75 -15.15
CA THR A 26 16.07 3.06 -13.85
C THR A 26 17.43 2.62 -13.30
N LEU A 27 18.51 2.73 -14.08
CA LEU A 27 19.85 2.34 -13.69
C LEU A 27 20.28 3.06 -12.40
N ASN A 28 20.70 2.28 -11.39
CA ASN A 28 21.11 2.74 -10.06
C ASN A 28 20.05 3.58 -9.33
N LYS A 29 18.76 3.33 -9.57
CA LYS A 29 17.65 3.99 -8.87
C LYS A 29 16.82 3.03 -8.04
N THR A 30 16.16 3.58 -7.01
CA THR A 30 15.04 2.92 -6.34
C THR A 30 13.77 3.18 -7.14
N ILE A 31 13.09 2.11 -7.58
CA ILE A 31 11.83 2.22 -8.30
C ILE A 31 10.68 2.11 -7.31
N TYR A 32 9.88 3.17 -7.24
CA TYR A 32 8.65 3.23 -6.45
C TYR A 32 7.47 2.94 -7.37
N ILE A 33 6.46 2.24 -6.84
CA ILE A 33 5.21 1.98 -7.54
C ILE A 33 4.11 2.69 -6.74
N ARG A 34 3.70 3.87 -7.21
CA ARG A 34 2.74 4.76 -6.53
C ARG A 34 1.52 5.05 -7.42
N PRO A 35 0.70 4.04 -7.75
CA PRO A 35 -0.53 4.22 -8.53
C PRO A 35 -1.49 5.15 -7.78
N GLN A 36 -1.71 6.34 -8.34
CA GLN A 36 -2.47 7.38 -7.65
C GLN A 36 -3.92 6.98 -7.36
N ASP A 37 -4.55 6.21 -8.25
CA ASP A 37 -5.91 5.71 -8.04
C ASP A 37 -6.02 4.68 -6.90
N ASN A 38 -4.90 4.11 -6.47
CA ASN A 38 -4.82 3.13 -5.38
C ASN A 38 -4.14 3.71 -4.13
N CYS A 39 -3.98 5.03 -4.04
CA CYS A 39 -3.52 5.71 -2.82
C CYS A 39 -4.71 5.92 -1.89
N LEU A 40 -4.86 5.05 -0.88
CA LEU A 40 -6.05 5.01 -0.03
C LEU A 40 -5.66 4.98 1.45
N THR A 41 -6.38 5.73 2.27
CA THR A 41 -6.42 5.50 3.71
C THR A 41 -7.16 4.20 4.04
N HIS A 42 -6.91 3.64 5.22
CA HIS A 42 -7.63 2.44 5.65
C HIS A 42 -9.16 2.66 5.74
N ASN A 43 -9.59 3.88 6.08
CA ASN A 43 -11.02 4.22 6.12
C ASN A 43 -11.65 4.23 4.72
N GLU A 44 -10.95 4.74 3.71
CA GLU A 44 -11.41 4.73 2.31
C GLU A 44 -11.46 3.30 1.76
N LEU A 45 -10.47 2.46 2.08
CA LEU A 45 -10.47 1.05 1.73
C LEU A 45 -11.68 0.31 2.34
N ILE A 46 -11.97 0.55 3.62
CA ILE A 46 -13.15 0.00 4.29
C ILE A 46 -14.44 0.49 3.62
N ALA A 47 -14.57 1.80 3.36
CA ALA A 47 -15.76 2.36 2.73
C ALA A 47 -15.99 1.78 1.32
N MET A 48 -14.91 1.56 0.57
CA MET A 48 -14.95 0.89 -0.73
C MET A 48 -15.47 -0.55 -0.59
N TRP A 49 -14.96 -1.30 0.39
CA TRP A 49 -15.40 -2.66 0.66
C TRP A 49 -16.87 -2.74 1.10
N GLU A 50 -17.33 -1.85 1.98
CA GLU A 50 -18.74 -1.80 2.40
C GLU A 50 -19.67 -1.50 1.22
N LYS A 51 -19.28 -0.58 0.34
CA LYS A 51 -20.01 -0.27 -0.89
C LYS A 51 -20.09 -1.47 -1.83
N LEU A 52 -18.97 -2.19 -2.02
CA LEU A 52 -18.89 -3.34 -2.91
C LEU A 52 -19.66 -4.55 -2.37
N SER A 53 -19.53 -4.84 -1.07
CA SER A 53 -20.17 -5.99 -0.44
C SER A 53 -21.63 -5.77 -0.05
N GLY A 54 -22.09 -4.51 -0.03
CA GLY A 54 -23.43 -4.14 0.45
C GLY A 54 -23.62 -4.36 1.96
N LYS A 55 -22.53 -4.57 2.71
CA LYS A 55 -22.55 -4.84 4.16
C LYS A 55 -21.85 -3.72 4.91
N SER A 56 -22.47 -3.25 5.99
CA SER A 56 -21.82 -2.34 6.93
C SER A 56 -20.98 -3.12 7.94
N LEU A 57 -19.78 -2.63 8.22
CA LEU A 57 -18.86 -3.21 9.19
C LEU A 57 -18.92 -2.45 10.51
N THR A 58 -18.85 -3.18 11.62
CA THR A 58 -18.61 -2.59 12.94
C THR A 58 -17.15 -2.15 13.01
N LYS A 59 -16.91 -0.86 13.25
CA LYS A 59 -15.57 -0.26 13.25
C LYS A 59 -15.20 0.15 14.67
N PHE A 60 -13.98 -0.17 15.08
CA PHE A 60 -13.37 0.34 16.31
C PHE A 60 -12.03 0.98 15.96
N HIS A 61 -11.76 2.14 16.55
CA HIS A 61 -10.49 2.83 16.38
C HIS A 61 -9.54 2.41 17.50
N ILE A 62 -8.36 1.93 17.15
CA ILE A 62 -7.29 1.64 18.11
C ILE A 62 -6.31 2.82 18.09
N PRO A 63 -6.04 3.49 19.21
CA PRO A 63 -4.96 4.48 19.32
C PRO A 63 -3.58 3.87 19.05
N ALA A 64 -2.65 4.66 18.53
CA ALA A 64 -1.30 4.23 18.15
C ALA A 64 -0.56 3.51 19.30
N GLU A 65 -0.63 4.08 20.51
CA GLU A 65 0.00 3.53 21.73
C GLU A 65 -0.61 2.18 22.14
N GLU A 66 -1.93 2.04 22.03
CA GLU A 66 -2.65 0.79 22.33
C GLU A 66 -2.39 -0.28 21.28
N PHE A 67 -2.19 0.11 20.02
CA PHE A 67 -1.90 -0.83 18.94
C PHE A 67 -0.57 -1.57 19.18
N LEU A 68 0.47 -0.88 19.63
CA LEU A 68 1.78 -1.50 19.90
C LEU A 68 1.89 -2.16 21.27
N ALA A 69 1.00 -1.83 22.22
CA ALA A 69 1.08 -2.32 23.60
C ALA A 69 1.27 -3.85 23.74
N PRO A 70 0.58 -4.72 22.97
CA PRO A 70 0.70 -6.16 23.16
C PRO A 70 1.96 -6.75 22.54
N MET A 71 2.74 -5.98 21.77
CA MET A 71 3.89 -6.48 20.99
C MET A 71 4.92 -7.22 21.87
N LYS A 72 5.16 -6.76 23.10
CA LYS A 72 6.17 -7.36 24.01
C LYS A 72 5.91 -8.83 24.32
N ASP A 73 4.65 -9.24 24.30
CA ASP A 73 4.22 -10.59 24.70
C ASP A 73 3.89 -11.49 23.50
N MET A 74 4.07 -11.00 22.26
CA MET A 74 3.81 -11.75 21.04
C MET A 74 5.00 -12.61 20.60
N GLN A 75 4.74 -13.65 19.81
CA GLN A 75 5.82 -14.36 19.09
C GLN A 75 6.47 -13.44 18.05
N PHE A 76 7.74 -13.66 17.76
CA PHE A 76 8.55 -12.78 16.90
C PHE A 76 7.90 -12.47 15.55
N ALA A 77 7.32 -13.44 14.85
CA ALA A 77 6.64 -13.21 13.57
C ALA A 77 5.47 -12.21 13.68
N PHE A 78 4.70 -12.27 14.77
CA PHE A 78 3.62 -11.32 15.02
C PHE A 78 4.15 -9.93 15.42
N GLN A 79 5.28 -9.87 16.16
CA GLN A 79 5.96 -8.60 16.44
C GLN A 79 6.39 -7.89 15.16
N VAL A 80 6.91 -8.64 14.19
CA VAL A 80 7.24 -8.12 12.87
C VAL A 80 5.98 -7.59 12.18
N GLY A 81 4.92 -8.39 12.10
CA GLY A 81 3.68 -7.99 11.42
C GLY A 81 3.03 -6.73 12.02
N ILE A 82 2.87 -6.68 13.34
CA ILE A 82 2.27 -5.51 14.02
C ILE A 82 3.11 -4.25 13.83
N THR A 83 4.44 -4.36 13.87
CA THR A 83 5.34 -3.23 13.63
C THR A 83 5.20 -2.69 12.20
N HIS A 84 5.08 -3.57 11.19
CA HIS A 84 4.85 -3.14 9.81
C HIS A 84 3.51 -2.40 9.65
N PHE A 85 2.42 -2.95 10.21
CA PHE A 85 1.12 -2.27 10.18
C PHE A 85 1.15 -0.92 10.91
N TYR A 86 1.91 -0.83 12.01
CA TYR A 86 2.10 0.42 12.72
C TYR A 86 2.76 1.48 11.82
N HIS A 87 3.91 1.15 11.22
CA HIS A 87 4.62 2.07 10.33
C HIS A 87 3.78 2.48 9.12
N ILE A 88 3.01 1.56 8.53
CA ILE A 88 2.17 1.85 7.36
C ILE A 88 0.99 2.77 7.74
N PHE A 89 0.20 2.42 8.76
CA PHE A 89 -1.09 3.06 9.01
C PHE A 89 -1.07 4.17 10.08
N TYR A 90 -0.04 4.23 10.93
CA TYR A 90 0.11 5.24 11.96
C TYR A 90 1.26 6.21 11.71
N GLU A 91 2.36 5.79 11.10
CA GLU A 91 3.46 6.71 10.73
C GLU A 91 3.43 7.12 9.25
N GLY A 92 2.68 6.39 8.41
CA GLY A 92 2.54 6.69 6.99
C GLY A 92 3.81 6.43 6.19
N CYS A 93 4.61 5.42 6.54
CA CYS A 93 5.94 5.19 5.96
C CYS A 93 5.96 4.98 4.43
N LEU A 94 4.81 4.77 3.79
CA LEU A 94 4.68 4.65 2.34
C LEU A 94 4.41 5.99 1.62
N THR A 95 3.92 7.00 2.36
CA THR A 95 3.42 8.28 1.82
C THR A 95 4.01 9.52 2.49
N ASN A 96 4.75 9.37 3.60
CA ASN A 96 5.30 10.48 4.38
C ASN A 96 6.61 11.08 3.82
N PHE A 97 6.91 10.82 2.55
CA PHE A 97 8.10 11.31 1.87
C PHE A 97 7.89 11.47 0.35
N ASP A 98 8.60 12.44 -0.22
CA ASP A 98 8.73 12.63 -1.66
C ASP A 98 9.83 11.74 -2.25
N ILE A 99 9.64 11.32 -3.50
CA ILE A 99 10.66 10.56 -4.23
C ILE A 99 11.82 11.50 -4.57
N GLY A 100 13.01 11.20 -4.04
CA GLY A 100 14.23 11.99 -4.30
C GLY A 100 14.91 11.66 -5.64
N ASP A 101 16.04 12.31 -5.92
CA ASP A 101 16.75 12.23 -7.22
C ASP A 101 17.21 10.82 -7.62
N ASN A 102 17.52 9.97 -6.64
CA ASN A 102 17.89 8.55 -6.84
C ASN A 102 16.66 7.64 -6.93
N GLY A 103 15.45 8.20 -6.89
CA GLY A 103 14.21 7.49 -7.10
C GLY A 103 13.67 7.66 -8.51
N ALA A 104 12.79 6.74 -8.89
CA ALA A 104 11.95 6.83 -10.08
C ALA A 104 10.57 6.25 -9.76
N GLU A 105 9.52 6.76 -10.40
CA GLU A 105 8.14 6.32 -10.18
C GLU A 105 7.66 5.53 -11.41
N ALA A 106 7.24 4.28 -11.20
CA ALA A 106 6.96 3.33 -12.26
C ALA A 106 5.73 3.69 -13.09
N THR A 107 4.67 4.21 -12.48
CA THR A 107 3.42 4.55 -13.19
C THR A 107 3.59 5.76 -14.12
N ILE A 108 4.54 6.65 -13.81
CA ILE A 108 4.97 7.76 -14.69
C ILE A 108 5.90 7.25 -15.81
N LEU A 109 6.81 6.32 -15.51
CA LEU A 109 7.76 5.80 -16.49
C LEU A 109 7.13 4.88 -17.54
N TYR A 110 6.08 4.16 -17.15
CA TYR A 110 5.37 3.16 -17.95
C TYR A 110 3.85 3.41 -17.95
N PRO A 111 3.38 4.55 -18.49
CA PRO A 111 1.96 4.92 -18.47
C PRO A 111 1.08 4.00 -19.31
N GLU A 112 1.67 3.14 -20.15
CA GLU A 112 0.96 2.12 -20.91
C GLU A 112 0.52 0.91 -20.07
N VAL A 113 1.08 0.72 -18.87
CA VAL A 113 0.66 -0.35 -17.96
C VAL A 113 -0.67 0.04 -17.32
N GLN A 114 -1.71 -0.73 -17.64
CA GLN A 114 -3.01 -0.61 -16.99
C GLN A 114 -2.98 -1.42 -15.70
N TYR A 115 -2.55 -0.78 -14.61
CA TYR A 115 -2.55 -1.41 -13.30
C TYR A 115 -3.96 -1.68 -12.79
N THR A 116 -4.10 -2.74 -12.00
CA THR A 116 -5.35 -3.17 -11.39
C THR A 116 -5.79 -2.18 -10.33
N ARG A 117 -7.02 -1.67 -10.46
CA ARG A 117 -7.61 -0.78 -9.45
C ARG A 117 -8.06 -1.59 -8.24
N ILE A 118 -8.01 -0.99 -7.04
CA ILE A 118 -8.40 -1.70 -5.82
C ILE A 118 -9.87 -2.12 -5.79
N ASP A 119 -10.76 -1.34 -6.41
CA ASP A 119 -12.17 -1.75 -6.49
C ASP A 119 -12.38 -2.96 -7.42
N GLU A 120 -11.53 -3.14 -8.42
CA GLU A 120 -11.52 -4.33 -9.28
C GLU A 120 -10.89 -5.53 -8.55
N PHE A 121 -9.79 -5.30 -7.81
CA PHE A 121 -9.16 -6.33 -6.99
C PHE A 121 -10.12 -6.90 -5.95
N LEU A 122 -10.80 -6.04 -5.20
CA LEU A 122 -11.71 -6.45 -4.12
C LEU A 122 -12.91 -7.24 -4.63
N LYS A 123 -13.39 -7.01 -5.85
CA LYS A 123 -14.52 -7.77 -6.43
C LYS A 123 -14.24 -9.27 -6.54
N ARG A 124 -12.98 -9.71 -6.54
CA ARG A 124 -12.61 -11.14 -6.54
C ARG A 124 -13.05 -11.88 -5.27
N TYR A 125 -13.36 -11.15 -4.19
CA TYR A 125 -13.73 -11.68 -2.89
C TYR A 125 -15.24 -11.56 -2.58
N LEU A 126 -16.03 -11.07 -3.52
CA LEU A 126 -17.49 -10.99 -3.42
C LEU A 126 -18.16 -12.27 -3.92
#